data_AF-A0A438Y0E9-F1
#
_entry.id   AF-A0A438Y0E9-F1
#
_cell.length_a   1.000
_cell.length_b   1.000
_cell.length_c   1.000
_cell.angle_alpha   90.00
_cell.angle_beta   90.00
_cell.angle_gamma   90.00
#
_symmetry.space_group_name_H-M   'P 1'
#
loop_
_entity.id
_entity.type
_entity.pdbx_description
1 polymer ?
#
loop_
_entity_poly.entity_id
_entity_poly.type
_entity_poly.pdbx_seq_one_letter_code
_entity_poly.pdbx_strand_id
1 'polypeptide(L)'
;MPIDLNEHLKKKNPQRENPTPNTPNNGGRFIPPSNSFNSKKLSVLIVIVLLGVIAFLAKPFEVISSGEIGIKITAGKYEPTPLQPGIHFFVPIIQDILIVDTRIRNINFSRTEDMGVAGK
;
A
#
# COMPACT_ATOMS: atom_id res chain seq x y z
N MET A 1 -19.62 69.77 -49.65
CA MET A 1 -19.56 68.30 -49.48
C MET A 1 -20.86 67.86 -48.83
N PRO A 2 -21.52 66.77 -49.28
CA PRO A 2 -22.71 66.28 -48.60
C PRO A 2 -22.31 65.70 -47.23
N ILE A 3 -23.09 66.04 -46.20
CA ILE A 3 -22.93 65.51 -44.85
C ILE A 3 -23.39 64.05 -44.84
N ASP A 4 -22.50 63.16 -44.42
CA ASP A 4 -22.74 61.73 -44.39
C ASP A 4 -23.57 61.37 -43.14
N LEU A 5 -24.86 61.10 -43.34
CA LEU A 5 -25.79 60.77 -42.26
C LEU A 5 -25.48 59.41 -41.60
N ASN A 6 -24.63 58.57 -42.19
CA ASN A 6 -24.23 57.29 -41.60
C ASN A 6 -23.34 57.46 -40.35
N GLU A 7 -22.57 58.55 -40.26
CA GLU A 7 -21.66 58.79 -39.14
C GLU A 7 -22.42 59.15 -37.84
N HIS A 8 -23.56 59.82 -37.97
CA HIS A 8 -24.42 60.21 -36.86
C HIS A 8 -25.26 59.04 -36.30
N LEU A 9 -25.59 58.03 -37.11
CA LEU A 9 -26.23 56.80 -36.60
C LEU A 9 -25.24 55.89 -35.87
N LYS A 10 -23.97 55.84 -36.33
CA LYS A 10 -22.93 55.00 -35.71
C LYS A 10 -22.53 55.52 -34.32
N LYS A 11 -22.65 56.83 -34.07
CA LYS A 11 -22.41 57.45 -32.75
C LYS A 11 -23.55 57.22 -31.74
N LYS A 12 -24.75 56.85 -32.19
CA LYS A 12 -25.93 56.64 -31.31
C LYS A 12 -26.03 55.21 -30.76
N ASN A 13 -25.16 54.30 -31.20
CA ASN A 13 -25.12 52.92 -30.71
C ASN A 13 -23.70 52.57 -30.21
N PRO A 14 -23.29 53.00 -28.99
CA PRO A 14 -22.03 52.57 -28.39
C PRO A 14 -22.18 51.13 -27.89
N GLN A 15 -22.24 50.17 -28.83
CA GLN A 15 -22.26 48.76 -28.50
C GLN A 15 -20.81 48.26 -28.32
N ARG A 16 -20.30 48.49 -27.11
CA ARG A 16 -19.28 47.68 -26.41
C ARG A 16 -17.95 47.45 -27.16
N GLU A 17 -17.14 48.49 -27.27
CA GLU A 17 -15.68 48.32 -27.16
C GLU A 17 -15.36 48.11 -25.68
N ASN A 18 -15.11 46.85 -25.29
CA ASN A 18 -14.60 46.57 -23.96
C ASN A 18 -13.12 47.01 -23.91
N PRO A 19 -12.73 47.89 -22.96
CA PRO A 19 -11.35 48.30 -22.79
C PRO A 19 -10.52 47.11 -22.28
N THR A 20 -9.29 47.02 -22.78
CA THR A 20 -8.23 46.15 -22.26
C THR A 20 -8.10 46.32 -20.74
N PRO A 21 -8.20 45.25 -19.92
CA PRO A 21 -7.78 45.31 -18.53
C PRO A 21 -6.31 44.91 -18.44
N ASN A 22 -5.41 45.89 -18.43
CA ASN A 22 -4.12 45.75 -17.76
C ASN A 22 -4.39 45.81 -16.25
N THR A 23 -4.55 44.64 -15.63
CA THR A 23 -4.58 44.51 -14.16
C THR A 23 -3.65 43.36 -13.76
N PRO A 24 -2.52 43.62 -13.06
CA PRO A 24 -1.74 42.58 -12.43
C PRO A 24 -2.50 42.12 -11.18
N ASN A 25 -3.47 41.22 -11.36
CA ASN A 25 -4.23 40.71 -10.24
C ASN A 25 -3.46 39.55 -9.59
N ASN A 26 -2.61 39.93 -8.64
CA ASN A 26 -2.09 39.07 -7.60
C ASN A 26 -3.25 38.66 -6.68
N GLY A 27 -4.05 37.71 -7.16
CA GLY A 27 -5.11 37.05 -6.42
C GLY A 27 -4.88 35.56 -6.59
N GLY A 28 -4.52 34.89 -5.49
CA GLY A 28 -4.14 33.49 -5.43
C GLY A 28 -5.19 32.56 -6.04
N ARG A 29 -5.11 32.39 -7.36
CA ARG A 29 -5.81 31.35 -8.09
C ARG A 29 -5.00 30.08 -7.85
N PHE A 30 -5.50 29.19 -7.00
CA PHE A 30 -4.94 27.85 -6.88
C PHE A 30 -5.12 27.18 -8.25
N ILE A 31 -4.06 27.19 -9.06
CA ILE A 31 -3.96 26.36 -10.25
C ILE A 31 -3.66 24.98 -9.67
N PRO A 32 -4.62 24.03 -9.60
CA PRO A 32 -4.26 22.67 -9.24
C PRO A 32 -3.20 22.22 -10.26
N PRO A 33 -2.11 21.59 -9.83
CA PRO A 33 -1.09 21.15 -10.76
C PRO A 33 -1.78 20.34 -11.84
N SER A 34 -1.66 20.79 -13.09
CA SER A 34 -2.16 20.00 -14.21
C SER A 34 -1.38 18.70 -14.14
N ASN A 35 -2.07 17.65 -13.73
CA ASN A 35 -1.58 16.30 -13.61
C ASN A 35 -1.17 15.83 -15.02
N SER A 36 0.02 16.23 -15.48
CA SER A 36 0.74 15.73 -16.68
C SER A 36 1.24 14.31 -16.43
N PHE A 37 0.39 13.48 -15.84
CA PHE A 37 0.61 12.07 -15.70
C PHE A 37 0.33 11.47 -17.06
N ASN A 38 1.41 11.33 -17.83
CA ASN A 38 1.44 10.50 -19.02
C ASN A 38 0.73 9.18 -18.68
N SER A 39 -0.40 8.87 -19.32
CA SER A 39 -1.32 7.81 -18.88
C SER A 39 -0.63 6.45 -18.72
N LYS A 40 0.42 6.19 -19.52
CA LYS A 40 1.30 5.02 -19.39
C LYS A 40 2.16 5.02 -18.13
N LYS A 41 2.70 6.18 -17.72
CA LYS A 41 3.47 6.30 -16.47
C LYS A 41 2.56 6.16 -15.25
N LEU A 42 1.34 6.68 -15.33
CA LEU A 42 0.34 6.52 -14.28
C LEU A 42 -0.13 5.07 -14.14
N SER A 43 -0.40 4.39 -15.26
CA SER A 43 -0.80 2.98 -15.23
C SER A 43 0.30 2.09 -14.68
N VAL A 44 1.57 2.33 -15.05
CA VAL A 44 2.71 1.59 -14.49
C VAL A 44 2.87 1.87 -13.00
N LEU A 45 2.73 3.13 -12.56
CA LEU A 45 2.78 3.49 -11.14
C LEU A 45 1.68 2.77 -10.34
N ILE A 46 0.46 2.74 -10.86
CA ILE A 46 -0.69 2.05 -10.23
C ILE A 46 -0.42 0.56 -10.10
N VAL A 47 0.12 -0.09 -11.13
CA VAL A 47 0.46 -1.52 -11.08
C VAL A 47 1.55 -1.80 -10.04
N ILE A 48 2.60 -0.98 -9.98
CA ILE A 48 3.68 -1.14 -8.98
C ILE A 48 3.14 -0.98 -7.56
N VAL A 49 2.31 0.03 -7.33
CA VAL A 49 1.69 0.26 -6.01
C VAL A 49 0.80 -0.92 -5.63
N LEU A 50 -0.02 -1.42 -6.56
CA LEU A 50 -0.88 -2.57 -6.32
C LEU A 50 -0.07 -3.83 -5.99
N LEU A 51 1.02 -4.08 -6.72
CA LEU A 51 1.89 -5.24 -6.50
C LEU A 51 2.65 -5.13 -5.18
N GLY A 52 3.07 -3.92 -4.80
CA GLY A 52 3.66 -3.63 -3.49
C GLY A 52 2.67 -3.86 -2.34
N VAL A 53 1.41 -3.45 -2.50
CA VAL A 53 0.35 -3.72 -1.51
C VAL A 53 0.12 -5.22 -1.37
N ILE A 54 0.01 -5.97 -2.46
CA ILE A 54 -0.14 -7.43 -2.43
C ILE A 54 1.05 -8.10 -1.73
N ALA A 55 2.27 -7.69 -2.07
CA ALA A 55 3.48 -8.20 -1.43
C ALA A 55 3.53 -7.88 0.07
N PHE A 56 3.03 -6.71 0.48
CA PHE A 56 2.96 -6.31 1.89
C PHE A 56 1.91 -7.12 2.67
N LEU A 57 0.71 -7.32 2.12
CA LEU A 57 -0.32 -8.16 2.74
C LEU A 57 0.14 -9.61 2.91
N ALA A 58 0.96 -10.09 1.98
CA ALA A 58 1.46 -11.45 2.00
C ALA A 58 2.49 -11.72 3.12
N LYS A 59 2.96 -10.69 3.85
CA LYS A 59 3.95 -10.81 4.95
C LYS A 59 5.17 -11.66 4.56
N PRO A 60 6.08 -11.13 3.74
CA PRO A 60 7.18 -11.89 3.15
C PRO A 60 8.34 -12.18 4.12
N PHE A 61 8.15 -11.93 5.40
CA PHE A 61 9.16 -12.13 6.43
C PHE A 61 8.50 -12.71 7.68
N GLU A 62 9.21 -13.65 8.30
CA GLU A 62 8.87 -14.21 9.59
C GLU A 62 10.02 -13.94 10.57
N VAL A 63 9.67 -13.67 11.83
CA VAL A 63 10.66 -13.43 12.89
C VAL A 63 10.60 -14.60 13.86
N ILE A 64 11.65 -15.40 13.88
CA ILE A 64 11.75 -16.57 14.76
C ILE A 64 12.43 -16.14 16.06
N SER A 65 11.76 -16.37 17.19
CA SER A 65 12.28 -16.01 18.51
C SER A 65 13.35 -16.99 18.99
N SER A 66 14.17 -16.55 19.94
CA SER A 66 15.09 -17.46 20.63
C SER A 66 14.31 -18.47 21.48
N GLY A 67 14.64 -19.75 21.35
CA GLY A 67 13.89 -20.85 21.95
C GLY A 67 12.85 -21.47 21.01
N GLU A 68 12.64 -20.90 19.84
CA GLU A 68 11.81 -21.45 18.77
C GLU A 68 12.69 -21.78 17.55
N ILE A 69 12.24 -22.76 16.75
CA ILE A 69 12.85 -23.10 15.46
C ILE A 69 11.79 -22.96 14.37
N GLY A 70 12.21 -22.46 13.20
CA GLY A 70 11.35 -22.40 12.02
C GLY A 70 11.60 -23.59 11.11
N ILE A 71 10.56 -24.30 10.72
CA ILE A 71 10.65 -25.36 9.71
C ILE A 71 10.15 -24.78 8.40
N LYS A 72 11.04 -24.68 7.41
CA LYS A 72 10.70 -24.18 6.08
C LYS A 72 10.01 -25.27 5.28
N ILE A 73 8.83 -24.96 4.77
CA ILE A 73 8.06 -25.81 3.86
C ILE A 73 8.07 -25.11 2.51
N THR A 74 8.47 -25.80 1.44
CA THR A 74 8.41 -25.28 0.07
C THR A 74 7.55 -26.21 -0.76
N ALA A 75 6.38 -25.74 -1.20
CA ALA A 75 5.42 -26.51 -2.00
C ALA A 75 5.15 -27.93 -1.44
N GLY A 76 5.02 -28.05 -0.12
CA GLY A 76 4.77 -29.32 0.58
C GLY A 76 6.00 -30.14 0.96
N LYS A 77 7.20 -29.73 0.56
CA LYS A 77 8.46 -30.37 0.99
C LYS A 77 9.04 -29.67 2.22
N TYR A 78 9.33 -30.45 3.27
CA TYR A 78 10.07 -29.98 4.43
C TYR A 78 11.56 -29.85 4.12
N GLU A 79 12.14 -28.72 4.50
CA GLU A 79 13.58 -28.49 4.42
C GLU A 79 14.28 -29.24 5.57
N PRO A 80 15.33 -30.04 5.29
CA PRO A 80 15.99 -30.85 6.31
C PRO A 80 16.73 -30.01 7.35
N THR A 81 17.17 -28.80 7.02
CA THR A 81 17.78 -27.90 8.00
C THR A 81 16.74 -26.96 8.62
N PRO A 82 16.62 -26.91 9.96
CA PRO A 82 15.74 -25.94 10.59
C PRO A 82 16.32 -24.52 10.49
N LEU A 83 15.43 -23.54 10.32
CA LEU A 83 15.75 -22.12 10.39
C LEU A 83 16.03 -21.75 11.85
N GLN A 84 17.23 -21.22 12.08
CA GLN A 84 17.67 -20.72 13.38
C GLN A 84 16.95 -19.40 13.73
N PRO A 85 16.94 -19.00 15.02
CA PRO A 85 16.36 -17.73 15.45
C PRO A 85 16.89 -16.54 14.64
N GLY A 86 15.99 -15.66 14.21
CA GLY A 86 16.33 -14.54 13.33
C GLY A 86 15.20 -14.14 12.40
N ILE A 87 15.49 -13.14 11.56
CA ILE A 87 14.56 -12.66 10.52
C ILE A 87 14.82 -13.46 9.24
N HIS A 88 13.80 -14.15 8.75
CA HIS A 88 13.90 -14.92 7.51
C HIS A 88 12.89 -14.41 6.50
N PHE A 89 13.38 -14.09 5.30
CA PHE A 89 12.56 -13.71 4.16
C PHE A 89 12.17 -14.94 3.37
N PHE A 90 10.90 -15.03 2.98
CA PHE A 90 10.38 -16.14 2.21
C PHE A 90 9.28 -15.67 1.27
N VAL A 91 8.91 -16.53 0.31
CA VAL A 91 7.85 -16.22 -0.65
C VAL A 91 6.53 -16.86 -0.17
N PRO A 92 5.63 -16.10 0.47
CA PRO A 92 4.45 -16.61 1.20
C PRO A 92 3.41 -17.35 0.34
N ILE A 93 3.53 -17.32 -0.99
CA ILE A 93 2.63 -18.04 -1.90
C ILE A 93 3.05 -19.50 -2.09
N ILE A 94 4.36 -19.78 -1.98
CA ILE A 94 4.95 -21.10 -2.27
C ILE A 94 5.70 -21.69 -1.08
N GLN A 95 6.01 -20.86 -0.08
CA GLN A 95 6.81 -21.20 1.07
C GLN A 95 6.07 -20.81 2.34
N ASP A 96 6.13 -21.69 3.33
CA ASP A 96 5.59 -21.48 4.66
C ASP A 96 6.68 -21.72 5.70
N ILE A 97 6.61 -21.03 6.84
CA ILE A 97 7.51 -21.24 7.98
C ILE A 97 6.65 -21.69 9.16
N LEU A 98 6.84 -22.92 9.60
CA LEU A 98 6.20 -23.46 10.80
C LEU A 98 7.11 -23.21 12.02
N ILE A 99 6.63 -22.41 12.96
CA ILE A 99 7.37 -22.12 14.20
C ILE A 99 7.04 -23.18 15.24
N VAL A 100 8.07 -23.84 15.77
CA VAL A 100 7.95 -24.85 16.82
C VAL A 100 8.74 -24.42 18.04
N ASP A 101 8.13 -24.50 19.22
CA ASP A 101 8.79 -24.21 20.49
C ASP A 101 9.75 -25.35 20.87
N THR A 102 10.99 -24.99 21.19
CA THR A 102 12.06 -25.91 21.61
C THR A 102 12.52 -25.64 23.04
N ARG A 103 11.82 -24.75 23.77
CA ARG A 103 12.10 -24.46 25.18
C ARG A 103 11.85 -25.69 26.06
N ILE A 104 12.72 -25.87 27.06
CA ILE A 104 12.58 -26.95 28.04
C ILE A 104 11.41 -26.61 28.96
N ARG A 105 10.43 -27.52 29.06
CA ARG A 105 9.30 -27.42 29.99
C ARG A 105 9.39 -28.51 31.05
N ASN A 106 9.36 -28.10 32.32
CA ASN A 106 9.29 -29.05 33.43
C ASN A 106 7.89 -29.67 33.48
N ILE A 107 7.83 -30.99 33.31
CA ILE A 107 6.61 -31.77 33.48
C ILE A 107 6.68 -32.50 34.82
N ASN A 108 5.81 -32.10 35.75
CA ASN A 108 5.69 -32.77 37.03
C ASN A 108 4.67 -33.89 36.89
N PHE A 109 5.14 -35.13 36.92
CA PHE A 109 4.28 -36.30 36.99
C PHE A 109 3.95 -36.59 38.46
N SER A 110 2.82 -36.08 38.96
CA SER A 110 2.29 -36.54 40.24
C SER A 110 1.70 -37.93 40.04
N ARG A 111 2.44 -38.95 40.50
CA ARG A 111 2.01 -40.35 40.45
C ARG A 111 1.18 -40.66 41.70
N THR A 112 -0.03 -40.13 41.77
CA THR A 112 -0.94 -40.45 42.88
C THR A 112 -2.39 -40.27 42.39
N GLU A 113 -3.17 -41.37 42.43
CA GLU A 113 -4.64 -41.37 42.58
C GLU A 113 -5.59 -41.43 41.35
N ASP A 114 -5.17 -41.86 40.15
CA ASP A 114 -6.15 -42.29 39.10
C ASP A 114 -5.97 -43.75 38.62
N MET A 115 -5.23 -44.54 39.41
CA MET A 115 -5.48 -45.98 39.46
C MET A 115 -6.64 -46.16 40.42
N GLY A 116 -7.85 -46.07 39.86
CA GLY A 116 -9.10 -46.17 40.58
C GLY A 116 -9.01 -47.19 41.71
N VAL A 117 -9.41 -46.73 42.88
CA VAL A 117 -9.90 -47.57 43.97
C VAL A 117 -11.09 -48.38 43.42
N ALA A 118 -10.79 -49.44 42.66
CA ALA A 118 -11.68 -50.57 42.43
C ALA A 118 -11.30 -51.64 43.46
N GLY A 119 -11.36 -51.23 44.73
CA GLY A 119 -11.26 -52.10 45.88
C GLY A 119 -12.56 -52.02 46.66
N LYS A 120 -13.53 -52.85 46.28
CA LYS A 120 -14.29 -53.77 47.14
C LYS A 120 -15.34 -54.54 46.34
#